data_AF-T0Y9S9-F1
#
_entry.id   AF-T0Y9S9-F1
#
_cell.length_a   1.000
_cell.length_b   1.000
_cell.length_c   1.000
_cell.angle_alpha   90.00
_cell.angle_beta   90.00
_cell.angle_gamma   90.00
#
_symmetry.space_group_name_H-M   'P 1'
#
loop_
_entity.id
_entity.type
_entity.pdbx_description
1 polymer ?
#
loop_
_entity_poly.entity_id
_entity_poly.type
_entity_poly.pdbx_seq_one_letter_code
_entity_poly.pdbx_strand_id
1 'polypeptide(L)' 'MVGIELRGRAAPALEALRAKGYLAISGGAAVIRLLPPLVISEGEWVEALDALREVLGRG' A
#
# COMPACT_ATOMS: atom_id res chain seq x y z
N MET A 1 -3.46 -11.16 -4.53
CA MET A 1 -2.16 -10.75 -3.96
C MET A 1 -1.45 -9.89 -5.01
N VAL A 2 -1.14 -8.64 -4.69
CA VAL A 2 -0.50 -7.67 -5.62
C VAL A 2 0.78 -7.16 -5.00
N GLY A 3 1.88 -7.11 -5.77
CA GLY A 3 3.15 -6.53 -5.37
C GLY A 3 3.44 -5.27 -6.18
N ILE A 4 3.87 -4.20 -5.52
CA ILE A 4 4.25 -2.92 -6.14
C ILE A 4 5.72 -2.69 -5.83
N GLU A 5 6.56 -2.74 -6.87
CA GLU A 5 7.98 -2.45 -6.77
C GLU A 5 8.24 -0.95 -6.95
N LEU A 6 8.96 -0.37 -5.99
CA LEU A 6 9.35 1.03 -5.99
C LEU A 6 10.81 1.17 -6.45
N ARG A 7 11.16 2.35 -6.97
CA ARG A 7 12.57 2.69 -7.23
C ARG A 7 13.39 2.89 -5.94
N GLY A 8 12.71 3.12 -4.82
CA GLY A 8 13.32 3.39 -3.51
C GLY A 8 12.82 2.44 -2.42
N ARG A 9 13.16 2.74 -1.17
CA ARG A 9 12.76 1.92 -0.01
C ARG A 9 11.24 1.95 0.17
N ALA A 10 10.63 0.79 0.38
CA ALA A 10 9.20 0.66 0.68
C ALA A 10 8.83 1.06 2.11
N ALA A 11 9.79 1.01 3.05
CA ALA A 11 9.53 1.25 4.47
C ALA A 11 8.82 2.60 4.77
N PRO A 12 9.24 3.76 4.22
CA PRO A 12 8.55 5.03 4.48
C PRO A 12 7.09 5.02 4.02
N ALA A 13 6.80 4.40 2.86
CA ALA A 13 5.44 4.29 2.35
C ALA A 13 4.58 3.35 3.21
N LEU A 14 5.14 2.22 3.67
CA LEU A 14 4.45 1.30 4.58
C LEU A 14 4.10 1.96 5.92
N GLU A 15 5.02 2.74 6.49
CA GLU A 15 4.78 3.48 7.73
C GLU A 15 3.69 4.56 7.55
N ALA A 16 3.69 5.27 6.41
CA ALA A 16 2.67 6.28 6.09
C ALA A 16 1.29 5.66 5.86
N LEU A 17 1.20 4.51 5.19
CA LEU A 17 -0.04 3.74 5.06
C LEU A 17 -0.56 3.27 6.42
N ARG A 18 0.33 2.74 7.28
CA ARG A 18 -0.02 2.30 8.63
C ARG A 18 -0.56 3.47 9.48
N ALA A 19 0.04 4.65 9.38
CA ALA A 19 -0.45 5.85 10.05
C ALA A 19 -1.85 6.29 9.59
N LYS A 20 -2.24 5.93 8.37
CA LYS A 20 -3.58 6.15 7.80
C LYS A 20 -4.56 5.01 8.09
N GLY A 21 -4.14 3.94 8.79
CA GLY A 21 -4.99 2.78 9.10
C GLY A 21 -4.97 1.65 8.07
N TYR A 22 -4.13 1.75 7.02
CA TYR A 22 -4.01 0.70 6.00
C TYR A 22 -2.81 -0.20 6.30
N LEU A 23 -3.07 -1.51 6.39
CA LEU A 23 -2.05 -2.52 6.63
C LEU A 23 -1.63 -3.17 5.31
N ALA A 24 -0.50 -2.70 4.78
CA ALA A 24 0.26 -3.40 3.75
C ALA A 24 1.53 -4.00 4.37
N ILE A 25 2.08 -5.04 3.75
CA ILE A 25 3.30 -5.70 4.26
C ILE A 25 4.48 -5.52 3.30
N SER A 26 5.69 -5.58 3.84
CA SER A 26 6.90 -5.58 3.01
C SER A 26 6.99 -6.89 2.21
N GLY A 27 7.28 -6.77 0.92
CA GLY A 27 7.67 -7.87 0.04
C GLY A 27 9.17 -7.94 -0.25
N GLY A 28 9.97 -7.15 0.47
CA GLY A 28 11.39 -6.88 0.19
C GLY A 28 11.73 -5.41 0.47
N ALA A 29 12.98 -5.02 0.23
CA ALA A 29 13.46 -3.66 0.54
C ALA A 29 12.68 -2.55 -0.19
N ALA A 30 12.21 -2.85 -1.40
CA ALA A 30 11.55 -1.90 -2.29
C ALA A 30 10.14 -2.33 -2.72
N VAL A 31 9.57 -3.40 -2.14
CA VAL A 31 8.27 -3.95 -2.57
C VAL A 31 7.22 -3.79 -1.48
N ILE A 32 6.07 -3.22 -1.84
CA ILE A 32 4.85 -3.19 -1.03
C ILE A 32 3.95 -4.34 -1.49
N ARG A 33 3.41 -5.15 -0.57
CA ARG A 33 2.42 -6.19 -0.87
C ARG A 33 1.06 -5.82 -0.33
N LEU A 34 0.07 -5.85 -1.23
CA LEU A 34 -1.34 -5.70 -0.92
C LEU A 34 -1.97 -7.10 -0.80
N LEU A 35 -2.49 -7.37 0.39
CA LEU A 35 -3.15 -8.62 0.77
C LEU A 35 -4.55 -8.34 1.32
N PRO A 36 -5.47 -7.85 0.47
CA PRO A 36 -6.85 -7.70 0.89
C PRO A 36 -7.48 -9.08 1.14
N PRO A 37 -8.54 -9.14 1.95
CA PRO A 37 -9.38 -10.33 2.03
C PRO A 37 -10.03 -10.62 0.67
N LEU A 38 -10.41 -11.88 0.43
CA LEU A 38 -11.07 -12.28 -0.83
C LEU A 38 -12.48 -11.69 -1.00
N VAL A 39 -13.04 -11.14 0.07
CA VAL A 39 -14.40 -10.56 0.14
C VAL A 39 -14.41 -9.03 0.12
N ILE A 40 -13.26 -8.40 -0.15
CA ILE A 40 -13.15 -6.94 -0.24
C ILE A 40 -14.09 -6.40 -1.33
N SER A 41 -14.78 -5.30 -1.03
CA SER A 41 -15.67 -4.59 -1.95
C SER A 41 -14.91 -3.64 -2.88
N GLU A 42 -15.55 -3.23 -3.98
CA GLU A 42 -14.99 -2.22 -4.88
C GLU A 42 -14.78 -0.86 -4.18
N GLY A 43 -15.67 -0.48 -3.25
CA GLY A 43 -15.53 0.76 -2.49
C GLY A 43 -14.29 0.76 -1.59
N GLU A 44 -14.06 -0.33 -0.86
CA GLU A 44 -12.85 -0.50 -0.02
C GLU A 44 -11.57 -0.50 -0.87
N TRP A 45 -11.63 -1.06 -2.09
CA TRP A 45 -10.53 -0.97 -3.04
C TRP A 45 -10.21 0.48 -3.43
N VAL A 46 -11.23 1.27 -3.77
CA VAL A 46 -11.06 2.67 -4.14
C VAL A 46 -10.42 3.46 -3.01
N GLU A 47 -10.93 3.31 -1.77
CA GLU A 47 -10.37 3.98 -0.59
C GLU A 47 -8.90 3.60 -0.34
N ALA A 48 -8.56 2.31 -0.44
CA ALA A 48 -7.19 1.85 -0.26
C ALA A 48 -6.24 2.36 -1.36
N LEU A 49 -6.73 2.46 -2.61
CA LEU A 49 -5.96 2.99 -3.73
C LEU A 49 -5.74 4.49 -3.63
N ASP A 50 -6.73 5.24 -3.12
CA ASP A 50 -6.58 6.68 -2.86
C ASP A 50 -5.54 6.94 -1.77
N ALA A 51 -5.58 6.18 -0.67
CA ALA A 51 -4.55 6.26 0.37
C ALA A 51 -3.16 5.92 -0.18
N LEU A 52 -3.05 4.91 -1.04
CA LEU A 52 -1.79 4.56 -1.71
C LEU A 52 -1.31 5.70 -2.62
N ARG A 53 -2.20 6.32 -3.38
CA ARG A 53 -1.88 7.46 -4.25
C ARG A 53 -1.36 8.65 -3.46
N GLU A 54 -1.96 8.96 -2.32
CA GLU A 54 -1.50 10.03 -1.44
C GLU A 54 -0.11 9.76 -0.85
N VAL A 55 0.18 8.51 -0.51
CA VAL A 55 1.47 8.12 0.07
C VAL A 55 2.58 8.13 -0.98
N LEU A 56 2.30 7.62 -2.19
CA LEU A 56 3.29 7.52 -3.27
C LEU A 56 3.45 8.81 -4.08
N GLY A 57 2.41 9.64 -4.17
CA GLY A 57 2.40 10.89 -4.94
C GLY A 57 3.14 12.06 -4.30
N ARG A 58 3.73 11.88 -3.12
CA ARG A 58 4.54 12.90 -2.42
C ARG A 58 6.05 12.79 -2.72
N GLY A 59 6.41 12.22 -3.87
CA GLY A 59 7.79 12.06 -4.34
C GLY A 59 8.21 13.13 -5.33
#